data_AF-A0A143XAA0-F1
#
_entry.id   AF-A0A143XAA0-F1
#
_cell.length_a   1.000
_cell.length_b   1.000
_cell.length_c   1.000
_cell.angle_alpha   90.00
_cell.angle_beta   90.00
_cell.angle_gamma   90.00
#
_symmetry.space_group_name_H-M   'P 1'
#
loop_
_entity.id
_entity.type
_entity.pdbx_description
1 polymer ?
#
loop_
_entity_poly.entity_id
_entity_poly.type
_entity_poly.pdbx_seq_one_letter_code
_entity_poly.pdbx_strand_id
1 'polypeptide(L)'
;MTPTRYPAAGLALFMAAAVLTFGCITVMQFLEKPWFFVALAAMHAGIALFVASKRTLRGGGFQLERFFKKEYVMLLPFLLIMLYSFASKAALVPPFGSAKESLAFVYALICFAVTFWNFRALQRETRAQLRGREASSAPMPADGLALAD
;
A
#
# COMPACT_ATOMS: atom_id res chain seq x y z
N MET A 1 1.73 -28.82 3.32
CA MET A 1 2.88 -27.87 3.28
C MET A 1 2.35 -26.51 2.85
N THR A 2 2.39 -25.40 3.57
CA THR A 2 2.81 -24.97 4.92
C THR A 2 1.69 -24.06 5.44
N PRO A 3 1.25 -24.20 6.70
CA PRO A 3 0.18 -23.36 7.24
C PRO A 3 0.70 -21.94 7.54
N THR A 4 -0.20 -20.96 7.44
CA THR A 4 -0.18 -19.63 8.10
C THR A 4 0.87 -18.53 7.76
N ARG A 5 1.92 -18.72 6.95
CA ARG A 5 2.95 -17.65 6.73
C ARG A 5 2.60 -16.49 5.76
N TYR A 6 1.57 -16.62 4.93
CA TYR A 6 1.34 -15.68 3.80
C TYR A 6 0.74 -14.30 4.11
N PRO A 7 -0.17 -14.10 5.10
CA PRO A 7 -0.81 -12.81 5.29
C PRO A 7 0.16 -11.77 5.91
N ALA A 8 1.02 -12.18 6.84
CA ALA A 8 1.95 -11.27 7.50
C ALA A 8 2.98 -10.69 6.51
N ALA A 9 3.53 -11.52 5.62
CA ALA A 9 4.46 -11.07 4.59
C ALA A 9 3.78 -10.10 3.60
N GLY A 10 2.57 -10.41 3.13
CA GLY A 10 1.81 -9.52 2.25
C GLY A 10 1.47 -8.17 2.90
N LEU A 11 1.10 -8.17 4.18
CA LEU A 11 0.84 -6.97 4.98
C LEU A 11 2.12 -6.15 5.23
N ALA A 12 3.24 -6.82 5.53
CA ALA A 12 4.53 -6.14 5.70
C ALA A 12 4.98 -5.48 4.39
N LEU A 13 4.84 -6.17 3.26
CA LEU A 13 5.11 -5.61 1.94
C LEU A 13 4.20 -4.42 1.63
N PHE A 14 2.93 -4.44 2.05
CA PHE A 14 2.03 -3.30 1.87
C PHE A 14 2.51 -2.05 2.63
N MET A 15 2.88 -2.20 3.90
CA MET A 15 3.38 -1.08 4.69
C MET A 15 4.73 -0.57 4.18
N ALA A 16 5.64 -1.48 3.85
CA ALA A 16 6.91 -1.11 3.25
C ALA A 16 6.71 -0.36 1.94
N ALA A 17 5.79 -0.81 1.08
CA ALA A 17 5.42 -0.14 -0.16
C ALA A 17 4.91 1.28 0.08
N ALA A 18 3.98 1.45 1.03
CA ALA A 18 3.40 2.75 1.35
C ALA A 18 4.44 3.73 1.90
N VAL A 19 5.23 3.29 2.88
CA VAL A 19 6.27 4.12 3.49
C VAL A 19 7.31 4.53 2.45
N LEU A 20 7.77 3.59 1.63
CA LEU A 20 8.76 3.88 0.59
C LEU A 20 8.19 4.81 -0.47
N THR A 21 6.97 4.56 -0.96
CA THR A 21 6.37 5.35 -2.05
C THR A 21 6.06 6.78 -1.60
N PHE A 22 5.29 6.95 -0.51
CA PHE A 22 4.92 8.29 -0.04
C PHE A 22 6.10 9.04 0.57
N GLY A 23 7.00 8.33 1.25
CA GLY A 23 8.24 8.90 1.77
C GLY A 23 9.12 9.46 0.65
N CYS A 24 9.41 8.66 -0.38
CA CYS A 24 10.21 9.11 -1.52
C CYS A 24 9.55 10.26 -2.28
N ILE A 25 8.23 10.22 -2.49
CA ILE A 25 7.48 11.31 -3.13
C ILE A 25 7.60 12.63 -2.36
N THR A 26 7.56 12.55 -1.03
CA THR A 26 7.68 13.73 -0.16
C THR A 26 9.09 14.28 -0.21
N VAL A 27 10.09 13.43 -0.03
CA VAL A 27 11.51 13.84 -0.03
C VAL A 27 11.93 14.40 -1.40
N MET A 28 11.41 13.85 -2.51
CA MET A 28 11.66 14.35 -3.86
C MET A 28 11.29 15.82 -4.06
N GLN A 29 10.40 16.39 -3.25
CA GLN A 29 10.05 17.81 -3.35
C GLN A 29 11.19 18.72 -2.88
N PHE A 30 12.06 18.23 -1.99
CA PHE A 30 13.17 18.98 -1.40
C PHE A 30 14.53 18.65 -2.03
N LEU A 31 14.59 17.61 -2.87
CA LEU A 31 15.86 17.16 -3.47
C LEU A 31 16.18 17.87 -4.77
N GLU A 32 17.43 18.31 -4.87
CA GLU A 32 18.04 18.77 -6.12
C GLU A 32 18.52 17.59 -7.00
N LYS A 33 18.98 17.89 -8.21
CA LYS A 33 19.66 16.89 -9.05
C LYS A 33 21.03 16.58 -8.41
N PRO A 34 21.49 15.31 -8.30
CA PRO A 34 20.93 14.08 -8.89
C PRO A 34 19.97 13.30 -7.98
N TRP A 35 19.91 13.63 -6.69
CA TRP A 35 19.17 12.88 -5.67
C TRP A 35 17.68 12.74 -5.98
N PHE A 36 17.10 13.71 -6.69
CA PHE A 36 15.76 13.62 -7.25
C PHE A 36 15.54 12.33 -8.06
N PHE A 37 16.48 11.94 -8.93
CA PHE A 37 16.35 10.73 -9.76
C PHE A 37 16.52 9.44 -8.95
N VAL A 38 17.39 9.46 -7.92
CA VAL A 38 17.56 8.33 -7.00
C VAL A 38 16.26 8.09 -6.23
N ALA A 39 15.67 9.15 -5.67
CA ALA A 39 14.40 9.05 -4.97
C ALA A 39 13.24 8.69 -5.92
N LEU A 40 13.30 9.12 -7.18
CA LEU A 40 12.35 8.71 -8.22
C LEU A 40 12.43 7.20 -8.48
N ALA A 41 13.64 6.65 -8.63
CA ALA A 41 13.82 5.21 -8.78
C ALA A 41 13.31 4.43 -7.55
N ALA A 42 13.61 4.93 -6.34
CA ALA A 42 13.14 4.31 -5.10
C ALA A 42 11.60 4.33 -4.97
N MET A 43 10.93 5.41 -5.41
CA MET A 43 9.46 5.45 -5.48
C MET A 43 8.89 4.36 -6.39
N HIS A 44 9.50 4.13 -7.55
CA HIS A 44 9.06 3.05 -8.46
C HIS A 44 9.26 1.66 -7.84
N ALA A 45 10.33 1.48 -7.05
CA ALA A 45 10.51 0.25 -6.27
C ALA A 45 9.36 0.07 -5.24
N GLY A 46 8.90 1.15 -4.61
CA GLY A 46 7.72 1.15 -3.74
C GLY A 46 6.44 0.70 -4.45
N ILE A 47 6.20 1.19 -5.68
CA ILE A 47 5.07 0.77 -6.52
C ILE A 47 5.19 -0.72 -6.89
N ALA A 48 6.38 -1.19 -7.25
CA ALA A 48 6.62 -2.61 -7.51
C ALA A 48 6.34 -3.48 -6.26
N LEU A 49 6.67 -2.97 -5.07
CA LEU A 49 6.35 -3.60 -3.79
C LEU A 49 4.83 -3.68 -3.55
N PHE A 50 4.04 -2.66 -3.93
CA PHE A 50 2.57 -2.75 -3.87
C PHE A 50 2.03 -3.86 -4.78
N VAL A 51 2.59 -4.02 -5.99
CA VAL A 51 2.23 -5.11 -6.90
C VAL A 51 2.59 -6.48 -6.32
N ALA A 52 3.78 -6.61 -5.74
CA ALA A 52 4.23 -7.84 -5.08
C ALA A 52 3.34 -8.17 -3.86
N SER A 53 3.01 -7.19 -3.02
CA SER A 53 2.08 -7.34 -1.89
C SER A 53 0.71 -7.85 -2.37
N LYS A 54 0.14 -7.21 -3.42
CA LYS A 54 -1.13 -7.64 -4.01
C LYS A 54 -1.06 -9.08 -4.50
N ARG A 55 0.01 -9.46 -5.22
CA ARG A 55 0.19 -10.81 -5.76
C ARG A 55 0.29 -11.85 -4.64
N THR A 56 1.04 -11.56 -3.58
CA THR A 56 1.20 -12.43 -2.41
C THR A 56 -0.14 -12.65 -1.68
N LEU A 57 -0.90 -11.58 -1.41
CA LEU A 57 -2.20 -11.69 -0.74
C LEU A 57 -3.25 -12.38 -1.62
N ARG A 58 -3.28 -12.09 -2.92
CA ARG A 58 -4.18 -12.77 -3.87
C ARG A 58 -3.83 -14.25 -4.03
N GLY A 59 -2.55 -14.60 -4.04
CA GLY A 59 -2.08 -15.99 -4.04
C GLY A 59 -2.52 -16.77 -2.80
N GLY A 60 -2.71 -16.09 -1.67
CA GLY A 60 -3.34 -16.65 -0.45
C GLY A 60 -4.87 -16.70 -0.50
N GLY A 61 -5.51 -16.30 -1.60
CA GLY A 61 -6.95 -16.26 -1.80
C GLY A 61 -7.68 -15.14 -1.07
N PHE A 62 -6.98 -14.09 -0.63
CA PHE A 62 -7.59 -12.95 0.05
C PHE A 62 -8.16 -11.95 -0.99
N GLN A 63 -9.40 -11.50 -0.78
CA GLN A 63 -10.06 -10.53 -1.65
C GLN A 63 -9.90 -9.10 -1.09
N LEU A 64 -8.72 -8.50 -1.28
CA LEU A 64 -8.34 -7.21 -0.65
C LEU A 64 -8.09 -6.08 -1.66
N GLU A 65 -8.54 -6.23 -2.91
CA GLU A 65 -8.20 -5.30 -4.00
C GLU A 65 -8.63 -3.85 -3.75
N ARG A 66 -9.72 -3.65 -2.99
CA ARG A 66 -10.23 -2.31 -2.64
C ARG A 66 -9.22 -1.46 -1.87
N PHE A 67 -8.41 -2.08 -1.01
CA PHE A 67 -7.42 -1.37 -0.21
C PHE A 67 -6.27 -0.86 -1.08
N PHE A 68 -5.85 -1.65 -2.07
CA PHE A 68 -4.82 -1.26 -3.03
C PHE A 68 -5.31 -0.16 -3.98
N LYS A 69 -6.55 -0.25 -4.49
CA LYS A 69 -7.14 0.80 -5.34
C LYS A 69 -7.13 2.16 -4.63
N LYS A 70 -7.42 2.20 -3.33
CA LYS A 70 -7.40 3.43 -2.55
C LYS A 70 -6.00 4.07 -2.49
N GLU A 71 -4.95 3.28 -2.28
CA GLU A 71 -3.56 3.78 -2.32
C GLU A 71 -3.18 4.34 -3.70
N TYR A 72 -3.58 3.67 -4.79
CA TYR A 72 -3.33 4.16 -6.15
C TYR A 72 -4.05 5.48 -6.45
N VAL A 73 -5.29 5.65 -5.97
CA VAL A 73 -6.02 6.92 -6.12
C VAL A 73 -5.32 8.05 -5.34
N MET A 74 -4.79 7.77 -4.15
CA MET A 74 -4.02 8.74 -3.38
C MET A 74 -2.67 9.09 -4.03
N LEU A 75 -2.12 8.21 -4.87
CA LEU A 75 -0.93 8.51 -5.66
C LEU A 75 -1.17 9.52 -6.78
N LEU A 76 -2.42 9.63 -7.26
CA LEU A 76 -2.73 10.43 -8.45
C LEU A 76 -2.37 11.90 -8.30
N PRO A 77 -2.69 12.61 -7.20
CA PRO A 77 -2.32 14.02 -7.06
C PRO A 77 -0.81 14.20 -6.96
N PHE A 78 -0.10 13.24 -6.35
CA PHE A 78 1.35 13.25 -6.31
C PHE A 78 1.98 13.07 -7.69
N LEU A 79 1.42 12.21 -8.54
CA LEU A 79 1.85 12.06 -9.94
C LEU A 79 1.71 13.37 -10.71
N LEU A 80 0.62 14.12 -10.49
CA LEU A 80 0.42 15.43 -11.12
C LEU A 80 1.44 16.47 -10.64
N ILE A 81 1.66 16.56 -9.32
CA ILE A 81 2.68 17.47 -8.74
C ILE A 81 4.08 17.08 -9.22
N MET A 82 4.38 15.79 -9.31
CA MET A 82 5.65 15.26 -9.81
C MET A 82 5.86 15.56 -11.29
N LEU A 83 4.83 15.38 -12.12
CA LEU A 83 4.89 15.69 -13.56
C LEU A 83 5.15 17.18 -13.77
N TYR A 84 4.47 18.05 -13.02
CA TYR A 84 4.72 19.48 -13.05
C TYR A 84 6.16 19.81 -12.63
N SER A 85 6.62 19.21 -11.53
CA SER A 85 7.98 19.42 -11.01
C SER A 85 9.05 18.98 -12.00
N PHE A 86 8.80 17.88 -12.70
CA PHE A 86 9.67 17.39 -13.77
C PHE A 86 9.69 18.36 -14.94
N ALA A 87 8.53 18.80 -15.44
CA ALA A 87 8.42 19.77 -16.53
C ALA A 87 9.11 21.10 -16.18
N SER A 88 8.97 21.56 -14.94
CA SER A 88 9.66 22.75 -14.45
C SER A 88 11.18 22.56 -14.40
N LYS A 89 11.67 21.44 -13.87
CA LYS A 89 13.11 21.09 -13.86
C LYS A 89 13.69 20.81 -15.26
N ALA A 90 12.83 20.63 -16.26
CA ALA A 90 13.16 20.51 -17.68
C ALA A 90 13.01 21.83 -18.45
N ALA A 91 12.75 22.95 -17.76
CA ALA A 91 12.55 24.29 -18.33
C ALA A 91 11.35 24.42 -19.30
N LEU A 92 10.36 23.52 -19.22
CA LEU A 92 9.15 23.55 -20.06
C LEU A 92 8.04 24.43 -19.48
N VAL A 93 8.02 24.64 -18.16
CA VAL A 93 7.03 25.45 -17.44
C VAL A 93 7.69 26.24 -16.31
N PRO A 94 7.11 27.39 -15.90
CA PRO A 94 7.67 28.20 -14.82
C PRO A 94 7.76 27.42 -13.49
N PRO A 95 8.78 27.71 -12.66
CA PRO A 95 8.93 27.07 -11.36
C PRO A 95 7.76 27.39 -10.43
N PHE A 96 7.22 26.35 -9.81
CA PHE A 96 6.32 26.51 -8.68
C PHE A 96 7.15 27.03 -7.51
N GLY A 97 6.72 28.14 -6.90
CA GLY A 97 7.39 28.72 -5.73
C GLY A 97 7.32 27.82 -4.48
N SER A 98 7.77 28.35 -3.35
CA SER A 98 7.90 27.63 -2.07
C SER A 98 6.60 27.02 -1.52
N ALA A 99 5.43 27.51 -1.94
CA ALA A 99 4.13 26.96 -1.52
C ALA A 99 3.91 25.49 -1.93
N LYS A 100 4.60 25.02 -2.99
CA LYS A 100 4.50 23.63 -3.48
C LYS A 100 4.93 22.62 -2.41
N GLU A 101 6.01 22.93 -1.72
CA GLU A 101 6.66 22.03 -0.77
C GLU A 101 5.79 21.85 0.47
N SER A 102 5.24 22.94 0.99
CA SER A 102 4.30 22.91 2.12
C SER A 102 3.02 22.15 1.77
N LEU A 103 2.46 22.38 0.58
CA LEU A 103 1.25 21.67 0.13
C LEU A 103 1.51 20.16 -0.01
N ALA A 104 2.62 19.79 -0.63
CA ALA A 104 3.00 18.39 -0.80
C ALA A 104 3.28 17.70 0.54
N PHE A 105 3.89 18.40 1.50
CA PHE A 105 4.14 17.89 2.84
C PHE A 105 2.84 17.66 3.61
N VAL A 106 1.92 18.64 3.63
CA VAL A 106 0.61 18.48 4.28
C VAL A 106 -0.18 17.34 3.65
N TYR A 107 -0.19 17.26 2.31
CA TYR A 107 -0.84 16.18 1.59
C TYR A 107 -0.22 14.81 1.91
N ALA A 108 1.10 14.73 2.05
CA ALA A 108 1.79 13.51 2.48
C ALA A 108 1.37 13.05 3.87
N LEU A 109 1.25 13.97 4.84
CA LEU A 109 0.77 13.61 6.18
C LEU A 109 -0.66 13.05 6.14
N ILE A 110 -1.53 13.64 5.32
CA ILE A 110 -2.89 13.13 5.11
C ILE A 110 -2.84 11.73 4.50
N CYS A 111 -2.03 11.51 3.45
CA CYS A 111 -1.86 10.20 2.84
C CYS A 111 -1.33 9.18 3.85
N PHE A 112 -0.31 9.51 4.64
CA PHE A 112 0.20 8.61 5.69
C PHE A 112 -0.87 8.25 6.72
N ALA A 113 -1.68 9.21 7.17
CA ALA A 113 -2.78 8.96 8.09
C ALA A 113 -3.84 8.04 7.47
N VAL A 114 -4.24 8.31 6.21
CA VAL A 114 -5.23 7.50 5.49
C VAL A 114 -4.70 6.10 5.22
N THR A 115 -3.45 5.94 4.77
CA THR A 115 -2.79 4.65 4.55
C THR A 115 -2.67 3.88 5.87
N PHE A 116 -2.34 4.52 6.99
CA PHE A 116 -2.29 3.87 8.29
C PHE A 116 -3.68 3.32 8.70
N TRP A 117 -4.74 4.11 8.48
CA TRP A 117 -6.11 3.66 8.71
C TRP A 117 -6.50 2.51 7.78
N ASN A 118 -6.16 2.65 6.49
CA ASN A 118 -6.39 1.65 5.46
C ASN A 118 -5.68 0.32 5.79
N PHE A 119 -4.45 0.40 6.30
CA PHE A 119 -3.67 -0.74 6.76
C PHE A 119 -4.30 -1.41 7.99
N ARG A 120 -4.76 -0.65 8.98
CA ARG A 120 -5.47 -1.23 10.13
C ARG A 120 -6.76 -1.93 9.71
N ALA A 121 -7.50 -1.37 8.75
CA ALA A 121 -8.67 -2.01 8.18
C ALA A 121 -8.32 -3.30 7.40
N LEU A 122 -7.26 -3.25 6.58
CA LEU A 122 -6.71 -4.40 5.86
C LEU A 122 -6.31 -5.53 6.81
N GLN A 123 -5.64 -5.21 7.93
CA GLN A 123 -5.29 -6.19 8.96
C GLN A 123 -6.52 -6.83 9.61
N ARG A 124 -7.54 -6.04 9.94
CA ARG A 124 -8.78 -6.55 10.54
C ARG A 124 -9.50 -7.52 9.61
N GLU A 125 -9.62 -7.17 8.34
CA GLU A 125 -10.33 -8.01 7.37
C GLU A 125 -9.56 -9.27 6.99
N THR A 126 -8.23 -9.17 6.89
CA THR A 126 -7.37 -10.36 6.70
C THR A 126 -7.58 -11.35 7.85
N ARG A 127 -7.65 -10.88 9.10
CA ARG A 127 -7.94 -11.73 10.27
C ARG A 127 -9.36 -12.30 10.24
N ALA A 128 -10.36 -11.54 9.81
CA ALA A 128 -11.73 -12.02 9.68
C ALA A 128 -11.84 -13.17 8.65
N GLN A 129 -11.19 -13.01 7.49
CA GLN A 129 -11.15 -14.06 6.46
C GLN A 129 -10.39 -15.32 6.93
N LEU A 130 -9.32 -15.16 7.70
CA LEU A 130 -8.61 -16.29 8.32
C LEU A 130 -9.51 -17.07 9.28
N ARG A 131 -10.20 -16.39 10.20
CA ARG A 131 -11.12 -17.04 11.15
C ARG A 131 -12.27 -17.75 10.45
N GLY A 132 -12.86 -17.15 9.42
CA GLY A 132 -13.93 -17.77 8.64
C GLY A 132 -13.47 -19.06 7.94
N ARG A 133 -12.23 -19.09 7.46
CA ARG A 133 -11.63 -20.31 6.88
C ARG A 133 -11.38 -21.39 7.92
N GLU A 134 -10.81 -21.03 9.08
CA GLU A 134 -10.59 -21.96 10.19
C GLU A 134 -11.91 -22.60 10.64
N ALA A 135 -12.96 -21.79 10.83
CA ALA A 135 -14.30 -22.28 11.20
C ALA A 135 -14.92 -23.20 10.13
N SER A 136 -14.70 -22.91 8.84
CA SER A 136 -15.21 -23.75 7.74
C SER A 136 -14.43 -25.05 7.56
N SER A 137 -13.18 -25.11 8.04
CA SER A 137 -12.32 -26.30 8.01
C SER A 137 -12.40 -27.15 9.28
N ALA A 138 -13.11 -26.68 10.32
CA ALA A 138 -13.31 -27.45 11.53
C ALA A 138 -14.17 -28.68 11.21
N PRO A 139 -13.78 -29.89 11.64
CA PRO A 139 -14.63 -31.07 11.49
C PRO A 139 -15.97 -30.82 12.22
N MET A 140 -17.08 -31.13 11.54
CA MET A 140 -18.40 -31.11 12.17
C MET A 140 -18.36 -31.96 13.45
N PRO A 141 -18.91 -31.49 14.58
CA PRO A 141 -19.00 -32.29 15.79
C PRO A 141 -19.77 -33.57 15.47
N ALA A 142 -19.15 -34.72 15.77
CA ALA A 142 -19.71 -36.05 15.55
C ALA A 142 -20.85 -36.39 16.54
N ASP A 143 -21.51 -35.38 17.12
CA ASP A 143 -22.45 -35.54 18.22
C ASP A 143 -23.88 -35.88 17.75
N GLY A 144 -24.07 -36.16 16.46
CA GLY A 144 -25.39 -36.46 15.87
C GLY A 144 -25.62 -37.91 15.44
N LEU A 145 -24.65 -38.81 15.58
CA LEU A 145 -24.72 -40.17 14.99
C LEU A 145 -24.63 -41.33 15.99
N ALA A 146 -24.86 -41.07 17.28
CA ALA A 146 -24.82 -42.08 18.35
C ALA A 146 -26.14 -42.25 19.13
N LEU A 147 -27.29 -41.91 18.53
CA LEU A 147 -28.63 -42.08 19.14
C LEU A 147 -29.69 -42.68 18.20
N ALA A 148 -29.27 -43.39 17.15
CA ALA A 148 -30.18 -44.21 16.37
C ALA A 148 -29.60 -45.63 16.25
N ASP A 149 -30.29 -46.54 16.95
CA ASP A 149 -30.27 -48.01 16.90
C ASP A 149 -29.16 -48.79 17.62
#